data_AF-A0A6I1R3H1-F1
#
_entry.id   AF-A0A6I1R3H1-F1
#
_cell.length_a   1.000
_cell.length_b   1.000
_cell.length_c   1.000
_cell.angle_alpha   90.00
_cell.angle_beta   90.00
_cell.angle_gamma   90.00
#
_symmetry.space_group_name_H-M   'P 1'
#
loop_
_entity.id
_entity.type
_entity.pdbx_description
1 polymer ?
#
loop_
_entity_poly.entity_id
_entity_poly.type
_entity_poly.pdbx_seq_one_letter_code
_entity_poly.pdbx_strand_id
1 'polypeptide(L)'
;MAPRHDRPRSGLTMRESRFNGVLFLIGLLLVWELVAQAELINPLIVPPLSRILRIFAELFWSGHIPLQILASMKRALLGYFLAAAVFIPLGISMGLSQTVYRLFEVVVEMLRPVPPPVMIPVALLFFGLEDEMKIFVIFFSCAWPILLNALDGARNVDRVLLNTARTFGLPQRKIIWNVILPASSPQIMTGLKVSLPIMLILVVISEMVGSTDGIGYFILDSQRRFRIAQMYAGMFALAILGYTLNQVFSLLYKLVMPWHVALMRLRDGS
;
A
#
# COMPACT_ATOMS: atom_id res chain seq x y z
N MET A 1 -13.72 -12.06 -50.86
CA MET A 1 -13.30 -11.15 -49.77
C MET A 1 -12.54 -11.98 -48.76
N ALA A 2 -11.20 -11.90 -48.77
CA ALA A 2 -10.33 -12.72 -47.92
C ALA A 2 -10.09 -12.02 -46.55
N PRO A 3 -9.99 -12.76 -45.44
CA PRO A 3 -9.66 -12.18 -44.14
C PRO A 3 -8.17 -11.81 -44.10
N ARG A 4 -7.86 -10.58 -43.67
CA ARG A 4 -6.49 -10.12 -43.43
C ARG A 4 -5.92 -10.87 -42.21
N HIS A 5 -4.81 -11.57 -42.42
CA HIS A 5 -3.96 -12.08 -41.35
C HIS A 5 -3.47 -10.93 -40.47
N ASP A 6 -3.95 -10.89 -39.22
CA ASP A 6 -3.29 -10.14 -38.15
C ASP A 6 -1.91 -10.75 -37.91
N ARG A 7 -0.87 -9.96 -38.18
CA ARG A 7 0.52 -10.35 -37.90
C ARG A 7 0.68 -10.46 -36.38
N PRO A 8 1.40 -11.48 -35.87
CA PRO A 8 1.69 -11.56 -34.45
C PRO A 8 2.52 -10.35 -34.04
N ARG A 9 2.02 -9.58 -33.06
CA ARG A 9 2.77 -8.50 -32.42
C ARG A 9 4.06 -9.10 -31.87
N SER A 10 5.18 -8.62 -32.41
CA SER A 10 6.55 -9.00 -32.06
C SER A 10 6.70 -9.16 -30.55
N GLY A 11 7.06 -10.38 -30.13
CA GLY A 11 7.36 -10.70 -28.75
C GLY A 11 8.58 -9.92 -28.29
N LEU A 12 8.36 -8.75 -27.69
CA LEU A 12 9.34 -8.17 -26.79
C LEU A 12 9.48 -9.15 -25.65
N THR A 13 10.62 -9.81 -25.59
CA THR A 13 10.93 -10.68 -24.47
C THR A 13 10.86 -9.83 -23.19
N MET A 14 10.29 -10.35 -22.10
CA MET A 14 10.12 -9.63 -20.83
C MET A 14 11.41 -8.93 -20.34
N ARG A 15 12.58 -9.43 -20.78
CA ARG A 15 13.91 -8.88 -20.51
C ARG A 15 14.21 -7.59 -21.28
N GLU A 16 13.83 -7.49 -22.55
CA GLU A 16 14.00 -6.29 -23.38
C GLU A 16 13.09 -5.14 -22.92
N SER A 17 11.87 -5.45 -22.49
CA SER A 17 10.95 -4.45 -21.95
C SER A 17 11.48 -3.81 -20.66
N ARG A 18 12.15 -4.58 -19.79
CA ARG A 18 12.76 -4.05 -18.56
C ARG A 18 13.99 -3.20 -18.85
N PHE A 19 14.79 -3.58 -19.85
CA PHE A 19 15.97 -2.81 -20.26
C PHE A 19 15.60 -1.43 -20.81
N ASN A 20 14.60 -1.37 -21.70
CA ASN A 20 14.12 -0.10 -22.26
C ASN A 20 13.56 0.83 -21.17
N GLY A 21 12.86 0.29 -20.17
CA GLY A 21 12.35 1.05 -19.04
C GLY A 21 13.45 1.65 -18.16
N VAL A 22 14.51 0.88 -17.86
CA VAL A 22 15.66 1.37 -17.09
C VAL A 22 16.41 2.46 -17.86
N LEU A 23 16.62 2.26 -19.16
CA LEU A 23 17.31 3.24 -20.01
C LEU A 23 16.55 4.57 -20.08
N PHE A 24 15.23 4.51 -20.23
CA PHE A 24 14.38 5.70 -20.21
C PHE A 24 14.48 6.46 -18.88
N LEU A 25 14.45 5.74 -17.76
CA LEU A 25 14.57 6.33 -16.42
C LEU A 25 15.95 6.98 -16.21
N ILE A 26 17.02 6.33 -16.64
CA ILE A 26 18.37 6.92 -16.62
C ILE A 26 18.41 8.19 -17.47
N GLY A 27 17.85 8.16 -18.68
CA GLY A 27 17.75 9.34 -19.54
C GLY A 27 17.05 10.51 -18.87
N LEU A 28 15.92 10.26 -18.19
CA LEU A 28 15.18 11.28 -17.47
C LEU A 28 15.97 11.87 -16.29
N LEU A 29 16.69 11.04 -15.54
CA LEU A 29 17.55 11.50 -14.45
C LEU A 29 18.76 12.30 -14.94
N LEU A 30 19.33 11.94 -16.09
CA LEU A 30 20.41 12.70 -16.72
C LEU A 30 19.93 14.06 -17.20
N VAL A 31 18.76 14.13 -17.85
CA VAL A 31 18.16 15.41 -18.24
C VAL A 31 17.92 16.29 -17.03
N TRP A 32 17.40 15.74 -15.92
CA TRP A 32 17.24 16.47 -14.66
C TRP A 32 18.58 17.02 -14.14
N GLU A 33 19.62 16.17 -14.05
CA GLU A 33 20.94 16.58 -13.55
C GLU A 33 21.54 17.69 -14.41
N LEU A 34 21.48 17.56 -15.74
CA LEU A 34 22.02 18.55 -16.67
C LEU A 34 21.27 19.88 -16.59
N VAL A 35 19.93 19.85 -16.52
CA VAL A 35 19.11 21.06 -16.39
C VAL A 35 19.36 21.78 -15.07
N ALA A 36 19.50 21.01 -13.98
CA ALA A 36 19.79 21.55 -12.66
C ALA A 36 21.22 22.13 -12.55
N GLN A 37 22.21 21.44 -13.13
CA GLN A 37 23.61 21.91 -13.15
C GLN A 37 23.81 23.13 -14.06
N ALA A 38 23.06 23.21 -15.17
CA ALA A 38 23.10 24.34 -16.07
C ALA A 38 22.38 25.59 -15.51
N GLU A 39 21.82 25.51 -14.31
CA GLU A 39 21.07 26.58 -13.63
C GLU A 39 19.93 27.17 -14.49
N LEU A 40 19.42 26.39 -15.45
CA LEU A 40 18.31 26.76 -16.32
C LEU A 40 17.01 26.98 -15.54
N ILE A 41 16.93 26.41 -14.35
CA ILE A 41 15.87 26.58 -13.36
C ILE A 41 16.53 26.95 -12.04
N ASN A 42 15.89 27.80 -11.24
CA ASN A 42 16.40 28.22 -9.94
C ASN A 42 16.86 27.00 -9.11
N PRO A 43 18.17 26.89 -8.76
CA PRO A 43 18.72 25.75 -8.01
C PRO A 43 18.10 25.56 -6.63
N LEU A 44 17.43 26.59 -6.10
CA LEU A 44 16.63 26.49 -4.89
C LEU A 44 15.37 25.64 -5.10
N ILE A 45 14.82 25.56 -6.31
CA ILE A 45 13.61 24.78 -6.62
C ILE A 45 13.99 23.37 -7.10
N VAL A 46 15.03 23.28 -7.93
CA VAL A 46 15.47 22.04 -8.59
C VAL A 46 16.97 21.82 -8.32
N PRO A 47 17.34 21.30 -7.13
CA PRO A 47 18.73 20.96 -6.87
C PRO A 47 19.16 19.75 -7.72
N PRO A 48 20.46 19.65 -8.07
CA PRO A 48 20.97 18.51 -8.80
C PRO A 48 20.81 17.22 -7.99
N LEU A 49 20.55 16.12 -8.69
CA LEU A 49 20.38 14.78 -8.12
C LEU A 49 21.63 14.37 -7.32
N SER A 50 22.82 14.71 -7.80
CA SER A 50 24.07 14.48 -7.08
C SER A 50 24.09 15.11 -5.68
N ARG A 51 23.53 16.32 -5.53
CA ARG A 51 23.39 17.00 -4.23
C ARG A 51 22.33 16.36 -3.36
N ILE A 52 21.19 15.97 -3.94
CA ILE A 52 20.12 15.26 -3.22
C ILE A 52 20.67 13.94 -2.64
N LEU A 53 21.39 13.15 -3.44
CA LEU A 53 21.95 11.87 -3.03
C LEU A 53 23.03 12.01 -1.95
N ARG A 54 23.89 13.03 -2.05
CA ARG A 54 24.89 13.33 -1.01
C ARG A 54 24.23 13.66 0.32
N ILE A 55 23.25 14.56 0.31
CA ILE A 55 22.51 14.95 1.53
C ILE A 55 21.72 13.77 2.09
N PHE A 56 21.11 12.96 1.24
CA PHE A 56 20.46 11.73 1.66
C PHE A 56 21.44 10.80 2.39
N ALA A 57 22.62 10.56 1.83
CA ALA A 57 23.63 9.73 2.46
C ALA A 57 24.07 10.28 3.83
N GLU A 58 24.34 11.59 3.93
CA GLU A 58 24.69 12.26 5.19
C GLU A 58 23.59 12.11 6.25
N LEU A 59 22.33 12.37 5.88
CA LEU A 59 21.18 12.26 6.77
C LEU A 59 20.84 10.80 7.13
N PHE A 60 21.17 9.86 6.26
CA PHE A 60 20.96 8.44 6.50
C PHE A 60 21.99 7.91 7.49
N TRP A 61 23.28 8.16 7.25
CA TRP A 61 24.35 7.67 8.12
C TRP A 61 24.42 8.38 9.47
N SER A 62 23.98 9.64 9.55
CA SER A 62 23.80 10.32 10.85
C SER A 62 22.61 9.79 11.66
N GLY A 63 21.77 8.91 11.10
CA GLY A 63 20.59 8.37 11.75
C GLY A 63 19.35 9.29 11.71
N HIS A 64 19.47 10.50 11.16
CA HIS A 64 18.37 11.46 11.14
C HIS A 64 17.17 10.95 10.33
N ILE A 65 17.35 10.58 9.06
CA ILE A 65 16.27 10.02 8.23
C ILE A 65 15.75 8.69 8.79
N PRO A 66 16.58 7.71 9.18
CA PRO A 66 16.12 6.46 9.76
C PRO A 66 15.18 6.64 10.97
N LEU A 67 15.47 7.60 11.86
CA LEU A 67 14.60 7.91 13.01
C LEU A 67 13.23 8.46 12.57
N GLN A 68 13.21 9.37 11.58
CA GLN A 68 11.96 9.88 11.02
C GLN A 68 11.13 8.77 10.37
N ILE A 69 11.78 7.89 9.60
CA ILE A 69 11.12 6.71 9.00
C ILE A 69 10.53 5.81 10.08
N LEU A 70 11.29 5.55 11.14
CA LEU A 70 10.85 4.66 12.22
C LEU A 70 9.61 5.22 12.94
N ALA A 71 9.57 6.52 13.22
CA ALA A 71 8.40 7.18 13.81
C ALA A 71 7.15 7.01 12.93
N SER A 72 7.27 7.31 11.63
CA SER A 72 6.17 7.13 10.67
C SER A 72 5.74 5.66 10.55
N MET A 73 6.69 4.73 10.50
CA MET A 73 6.38 3.30 10.35
C MET A 73 5.68 2.73 11.57
N LYS A 74 6.01 3.17 12.80
CA LYS A 74 5.28 2.74 14.00
C LYS A 74 3.80 3.09 13.90
N ARG A 75 3.48 4.35 13.59
CA ARG A 75 2.10 4.85 13.44
C ARG A 75 1.37 4.16 12.29
N ALA A 76 2.05 4.05 11.15
CA ALA A 76 1.47 3.47 9.94
C ALA A 76 1.15 1.99 10.08
N LEU A 77 2.11 1.20 10.61
CA LEU A 77 1.88 -0.22 10.85
C LEU A 77 0.82 -0.44 11.92
N LEU A 78 0.78 0.37 12.99
CA LEU A 78 -0.23 0.25 14.02
C LEU A 78 -1.64 0.49 13.44
N GLY A 79 -1.87 1.59 12.72
CA GLY A 79 -3.16 1.86 12.07
C GLY A 79 -3.55 0.80 11.05
N TYR A 80 -2.59 0.34 10.25
CA TYR A 80 -2.79 -0.70 9.24
C TYR A 80 -3.18 -2.06 9.86
N PHE A 81 -2.48 -2.51 10.90
CA PHE A 81 -2.77 -3.77 11.56
C PHE A 81 -4.05 -3.72 12.40
N LEU A 82 -4.37 -2.57 13.00
CA LEU A 82 -5.68 -2.35 13.63
C LEU A 82 -6.80 -2.47 12.60
N ALA A 83 -6.63 -1.89 11.40
CA ALA A 83 -7.62 -2.01 10.33
C ALA A 83 -7.76 -3.47 9.88
N ALA A 84 -6.65 -4.18 9.69
CA ALA A 84 -6.67 -5.61 9.37
C ALA A 84 -7.41 -6.43 10.43
N ALA A 85 -7.10 -6.20 11.72
CA ALA A 85 -7.70 -6.92 12.83
C ALA A 85 -9.23 -6.70 12.95
N VAL A 86 -9.73 -5.52 12.58
CA VAL A 86 -11.16 -5.18 12.66
C VAL A 86 -11.90 -5.57 11.37
N PHE A 87 -11.37 -5.18 10.21
CA PHE A 87 -12.12 -5.24 8.96
C PHE A 87 -12.00 -6.59 8.24
N ILE A 88 -10.97 -7.41 8.52
CA ILE A 88 -10.94 -8.79 8.01
C ILE A 88 -12.07 -9.62 8.63
N PRO A 89 -12.23 -9.70 9.97
CA PRO A 89 -13.35 -10.43 10.57
C PRO A 89 -14.71 -9.87 10.17
N LEU A 90 -14.85 -8.55 10.10
CA LEU A 90 -16.10 -7.92 9.68
C LEU A 90 -16.45 -8.30 8.24
N GLY A 91 -15.49 -8.22 7.32
CA GLY A 91 -15.69 -8.57 5.91
C GLY A 91 -16.06 -10.03 5.72
N ILE A 92 -15.33 -10.94 6.38
CA ILE A 92 -15.68 -12.37 6.40
C ILE A 92 -17.10 -12.57 6.96
N SER A 93 -17.45 -11.92 8.06
CA SER A 93 -18.78 -12.07 8.68
C SER A 93 -19.90 -11.57 7.76
N MET A 94 -19.70 -10.43 7.08
CA MET A 94 -20.61 -9.92 6.05
C MET A 94 -20.72 -10.89 4.86
N GLY A 95 -19.63 -11.55 4.47
CA GLY A 95 -19.64 -12.51 3.37
C GLY A 95 -20.35 -13.82 3.69
N LEU A 96 -20.34 -14.22 4.95
CA LEU A 96 -20.97 -15.46 5.42
C LEU A 96 -22.43 -15.30 5.85
N SER A 97 -22.84 -14.09 6.27
CA SER A 97 -24.17 -13.84 6.81
C SER A 97 -24.86 -12.69 6.10
N GLN A 98 -25.97 -12.98 5.42
CA GLN A 98 -26.81 -11.96 4.78
C GLN A 98 -27.37 -10.96 5.80
N THR A 99 -27.58 -11.37 7.05
CA THR A 99 -28.05 -10.48 8.12
C THR A 99 -26.98 -9.47 8.51
N VAL A 100 -25.73 -9.92 8.69
CA VAL A 100 -24.60 -9.02 8.98
C VAL A 100 -24.35 -8.09 7.80
N TYR A 101 -24.41 -8.62 6.57
CA TYR A 101 -24.29 -7.80 5.37
C TYR A 101 -25.31 -6.66 5.34
N ARG A 102 -26.61 -6.96 5.46
CA ARG A 102 -27.67 -5.93 5.45
C ARG A 102 -27.55 -4.91 6.59
N LEU A 103 -26.98 -5.30 7.73
CA LEU A 103 -26.78 -4.39 8.87
C LEU A 103 -25.70 -3.34 8.58
N PHE A 104 -24.60 -3.75 7.94
CA PHE A 104 -23.44 -2.90 7.72
C PHE A 104 -23.37 -2.29 6.30
N GLU A 105 -24.11 -2.83 5.33
CA GLU A 105 -24.09 -2.39 3.93
C GLU A 105 -24.29 -0.88 3.79
N VAL A 106 -25.34 -0.34 4.42
CA VAL A 106 -25.62 1.12 4.37
C VAL A 106 -24.47 1.95 4.94
N VAL A 107 -23.91 1.53 6.09
CA VAL A 107 -22.78 2.24 6.72
C VAL A 107 -21.55 2.22 5.81
N VAL A 108 -21.26 1.07 5.21
CA VAL A 108 -20.13 0.91 4.28
C VAL A 108 -20.34 1.74 3.02
N GLU A 109 -21.52 1.73 2.43
CA GLU A 109 -21.85 2.50 1.24
C GLU A 109 -21.77 4.02 1.48
N MET A 110 -22.18 4.48 2.66
CA MET A 110 -22.11 5.90 3.03
C MET A 110 -20.69 6.37 3.37
N LEU A 111 -19.89 5.55 4.07
CA LEU A 111 -18.56 5.96 4.53
C LEU A 111 -17.45 5.72 3.50
N ARG A 112 -17.59 4.70 2.64
CA ARG A 112 -16.57 4.37 1.64
C ARG A 112 -16.21 5.52 0.69
N PRO A 113 -17.16 6.34 0.19
CA PRO A 113 -16.84 7.44 -0.71
C PRO A 113 -16.11 8.61 -0.03
N VAL A 114 -16.10 8.67 1.31
CA VAL A 114 -15.45 9.75 2.06
C VAL A 114 -13.94 9.67 1.84
N PRO A 115 -13.31 10.69 1.24
CA PRO A 115 -11.87 10.68 1.02
C PRO A 115 -11.13 10.63 2.35
N PRO A 116 -10.18 9.70 2.56
CA PRO A 116 -9.45 9.62 3.82
C PRO A 116 -8.77 10.92 4.28
N PRO A 117 -8.22 11.78 3.40
CA PRO A 117 -7.67 13.08 3.83
C PRO A 117 -8.68 14.00 4.53
N VAL A 118 -9.98 13.90 4.21
CA VAL A 118 -11.05 14.71 4.84
C VAL A 118 -11.28 14.28 6.29
N MET A 119 -10.84 13.09 6.69
CA MET A 119 -10.92 12.64 8.08
C MET A 119 -9.87 13.30 8.97
N ILE A 120 -8.85 13.97 8.42
CA ILE A 120 -7.78 14.55 9.24
C ILE A 120 -8.30 15.65 10.17
N PRO A 121 -9.06 16.67 9.72
CA PRO A 121 -9.65 17.66 10.62
C PRO A 121 -10.58 17.05 11.67
N VAL A 122 -11.35 16.02 11.31
CA VAL A 122 -12.22 15.30 12.26
C VAL A 122 -11.35 14.62 13.31
N ALA A 123 -10.35 13.85 12.90
CA ALA A 123 -9.43 13.16 13.80
C ALA A 123 -8.70 14.16 14.71
N LEU A 124 -8.30 15.32 14.19
CA LEU A 124 -7.66 16.39 14.95
C LEU A 124 -8.58 16.92 16.07
N LEU A 125 -9.88 17.08 15.81
CA LEU A 125 -10.83 17.53 16.82
C LEU A 125 -11.03 16.51 17.95
N PHE A 126 -11.01 15.21 17.63
CA PHE A 126 -11.23 14.15 18.61
C PHE A 126 -9.97 13.74 19.37
N PHE A 127 -8.82 13.72 18.70
CA PHE A 127 -7.57 13.16 19.21
C PHE A 127 -6.45 14.19 19.41
N GLY A 128 -6.62 15.43 18.95
CA GLY A 128 -5.56 16.44 18.97
C GLY A 128 -4.44 16.14 17.98
N LEU A 129 -3.26 16.73 18.21
CA LEU A 129 -2.07 16.58 17.35
C LEU A 129 -1.25 15.31 17.67
N GLU A 130 -1.83 14.42 18.46
CA GLU A 130 -1.17 13.23 18.97
C GLU A 130 -1.06 12.11 17.92
N ASP A 131 -0.42 11.01 18.29
CA ASP A 131 -0.22 9.87 17.39
C ASP A 131 -1.53 9.16 17.06
N GLU A 132 -2.50 9.19 17.97
CA GLU A 132 -3.85 8.64 17.82
C GLU A 132 -4.57 9.22 16.61
N MET A 133 -4.42 10.53 16.34
CA MET A 133 -4.98 11.17 15.15
C MET A 133 -4.46 10.50 13.87
N LYS A 134 -3.14 10.31 13.78
CA LYS A 134 -2.45 9.75 12.62
C LYS A 134 -2.83 8.28 12.43
N ILE A 135 -2.84 7.53 13.52
CA ILE A 135 -3.25 6.11 13.56
C ILE A 135 -4.70 5.96 13.10
N PHE A 136 -5.63 6.81 13.56
CA PHE A 136 -7.03 6.77 13.17
C PHE A 136 -7.24 7.04 11.68
N VAL A 137 -6.57 8.05 11.12
CA VAL A 137 -6.66 8.37 9.69
C VAL A 137 -6.14 7.20 8.84
N ILE A 138 -5.04 6.57 9.26
CA ILE A 138 -4.47 5.40 8.59
C ILE A 138 -5.42 4.21 8.69
N PHE A 139 -5.96 3.95 9.89
CA PHE A 139 -6.96 2.92 10.14
C PHE A 139 -8.18 3.08 9.22
N PHE A 140 -8.75 4.28 9.15
CA PHE A 140 -9.88 4.61 8.30
C PHE A 140 -9.55 4.41 6.81
N SER A 141 -8.38 4.87 6.38
CA SER A 141 -7.94 4.76 4.98
C SER A 141 -7.76 3.31 4.51
N CYS A 142 -7.33 2.43 5.40
CA CYS A 142 -7.10 1.01 5.12
C CYS A 142 -8.38 0.18 5.23
N ALA A 143 -9.42 0.69 5.88
CA ALA A 143 -10.65 -0.03 6.21
C ALA A 143 -11.31 -0.64 4.97
N TRP A 144 -11.57 0.18 3.95
CA TRP A 144 -12.39 -0.20 2.79
C TRP A 144 -11.76 -1.25 1.88
N PRO A 145 -10.53 -1.08 1.37
CA PRO A 145 -9.87 -2.13 0.59
C PRO A 145 -9.77 -3.45 1.37
N ILE A 146 -9.47 -3.43 2.68
CA ILE A 146 -9.39 -4.65 3.50
C ILE A 146 -10.77 -5.30 3.64
N LEU A 147 -11.79 -4.52 4.03
CA LEU A 147 -13.15 -4.99 4.27
C LEU A 147 -13.73 -5.65 3.03
N LEU A 148 -13.66 -4.95 1.89
CA LEU A 148 -14.30 -5.38 0.65
C LEU A 148 -13.62 -6.63 0.08
N ASN A 149 -12.30 -6.69 0.11
CA ASN A 149 -11.59 -7.89 -0.35
C ASN A 149 -11.82 -9.10 0.57
N ALA A 150 -11.97 -8.89 1.89
CA ALA A 150 -12.33 -9.96 2.82
C ALA A 150 -13.77 -10.44 2.60
N LEU A 151 -14.70 -9.52 2.35
CA LEU A 151 -16.10 -9.79 1.99
C LEU A 151 -16.21 -10.60 0.70
N ASP A 152 -15.60 -10.12 -0.37
CA ASP A 152 -15.59 -10.79 -1.67
C ASP A 152 -14.90 -12.15 -1.56
N GLY A 153 -13.82 -12.24 -0.77
CA GLY A 153 -13.09 -13.48 -0.55
C GLY A 153 -13.96 -14.54 0.11
N ALA A 154 -14.76 -14.15 1.10
CA ALA A 154 -15.67 -15.06 1.78
C ALA A 154 -16.88 -15.45 0.92
N ARG A 155 -17.40 -14.55 0.08
CA ARG A 155 -18.55 -14.82 -0.81
C ARG A 155 -18.19 -15.74 -1.98
N ASN A 156 -16.97 -15.65 -2.47
CA ASN A 156 -16.50 -16.41 -3.64
C ASN A 156 -15.97 -17.81 -3.29
N VAL A 157 -16.07 -18.25 -2.03
CA VAL A 157 -15.71 -19.63 -1.65
C VAL A 157 -16.65 -20.61 -2.36
N ASP A 158 -16.07 -21.64 -2.97
CA ASP A 158 -16.81 -22.64 -3.73
C ASP A 158 -17.88 -23.33 -2.86
N ARG A 159 -19.12 -23.31 -3.35
CA ARG A 159 -20.27 -23.97 -2.70
C ARG A 159 -20.05 -25.47 -2.56
N VAL A 160 -19.34 -26.10 -3.49
CA VAL A 160 -18.98 -27.53 -3.41
C VAL A 160 -18.10 -27.76 -2.18
N LEU A 161 -17.04 -26.96 -2.01
CA LEU A 161 -16.13 -27.05 -0.86
C LEU A 161 -16.87 -26.88 0.48
N LEU A 162 -17.81 -25.94 0.54
CA LEU A 162 -18.65 -25.70 1.72
C LEU A 162 -19.63 -26.85 1.99
N ASN A 163 -20.28 -27.38 0.95
CA ASN A 163 -21.22 -28.50 1.08
C ASN A 163 -20.49 -29.78 1.50
N THR A 164 -19.34 -30.08 0.90
CA THR A 164 -18.50 -31.21 1.29
C THR A 164 -18.10 -31.11 2.77
N ALA A 165 -17.64 -29.94 3.22
CA ALA A 165 -17.30 -29.73 4.63
C ALA A 165 -18.47 -29.97 5.58
N ARG A 166 -19.69 -29.57 5.18
CA ARG A 166 -20.92 -29.83 5.94
C ARG A 166 -21.31 -31.31 5.95
N THR A 167 -21.17 -32.02 4.83
CA THR A 167 -21.42 -33.47 4.74
C THR A 167 -20.46 -34.26 5.64
N PHE A 168 -19.22 -33.82 5.79
CA PHE A 168 -18.27 -34.38 6.76
C PHE A 168 -18.57 -34.01 8.23
N GLY A 169 -19.67 -33.31 8.52
CA GLY A 169 -20.08 -32.98 9.89
C GLY A 169 -19.19 -31.95 10.58
N LEU A 170 -18.43 -31.14 9.84
CA LEU A 170 -17.57 -30.13 10.44
C LEU A 170 -18.40 -29.02 11.11
N PRO A 171 -18.12 -28.65 12.38
CA PRO A 171 -18.76 -27.53 13.04
C PRO A 171 -18.40 -26.22 12.33
N GLN A 172 -19.29 -25.21 12.39
CA GLN A 172 -19.14 -23.93 11.71
C GLN A 172 -17.78 -23.26 11.96
N ARG A 173 -17.24 -23.36 13.19
CA ARG A 173 -15.91 -22.85 13.52
C ARG A 173 -14.82 -23.55 12.69
N LYS A 174 -14.84 -24.88 12.54
CA LYS A 174 -13.87 -25.60 11.70
C LYS A 174 -14.04 -25.24 10.22
N ILE A 175 -15.26 -25.03 9.74
CA ILE A 175 -15.49 -24.57 8.37
C ILE A 175 -14.87 -23.18 8.15
N ILE A 176 -15.03 -22.27 9.10
CA ILE A 176 -14.43 -20.92 9.00
C ILE A 176 -12.90 -21.00 8.94
N TRP A 177 -12.27 -21.68 9.90
CA TRP A 177 -10.81 -21.69 10.00
C TRP A 177 -10.11 -22.58 8.96
N ASN A 178 -10.73 -23.68 8.53
CA ASN A 178 -10.07 -24.67 7.67
C ASN A 178 -10.53 -24.62 6.21
N VAL A 179 -11.64 -23.94 5.91
CA VAL A 179 -12.20 -23.89 4.55
C VAL A 179 -12.31 -22.46 4.06
N ILE A 180 -13.05 -21.62 4.79
CA ILE A 180 -13.33 -20.25 4.35
C ILE A 180 -12.07 -19.39 4.40
N LEU A 181 -11.38 -19.34 5.55
CA LEU A 181 -10.22 -18.49 5.74
C LEU A 181 -9.07 -18.83 4.76
N PRO A 182 -8.71 -20.11 4.53
CA PRO A 182 -7.70 -20.46 3.52
C PRO A 182 -8.14 -20.11 2.10
N ALA A 183 -9.41 -20.35 1.74
CA ALA A 183 -9.94 -20.06 0.41
C ALA A 183 -10.06 -18.55 0.12
N SER A 184 -10.40 -17.74 1.13
CA SER A 184 -10.51 -16.29 1.01
C SER A 184 -9.17 -15.55 1.19
N SER A 185 -8.15 -16.24 1.72
CA SER A 185 -6.84 -15.65 2.01
C SER A 185 -6.21 -14.87 0.84
N PRO A 186 -6.24 -15.33 -0.44
CA PRO A 186 -5.65 -14.59 -1.54
C PRO A 186 -6.31 -13.23 -1.79
N GLN A 187 -7.63 -13.15 -1.63
CA GLN A 187 -8.37 -11.89 -1.75
C GLN A 187 -8.09 -10.99 -0.54
N ILE A 188 -8.12 -11.52 0.69
CA ILE A 188 -7.74 -10.76 1.90
C ILE A 188 -6.36 -10.12 1.73
N MET A 189 -5.38 -10.87 1.22
CA MET A 189 -4.06 -10.33 0.98
C MET A 189 -4.02 -9.32 -0.16
N THR A 190 -4.86 -9.44 -1.17
CA THR A 190 -5.03 -8.40 -2.18
C THR A 190 -5.50 -7.09 -1.54
N GLY A 191 -6.47 -7.15 -0.63
CA GLY A 191 -6.92 -5.99 0.16
C GLY A 191 -5.80 -5.37 0.98
N LEU A 192 -5.07 -6.20 1.73
CA LEU A 192 -3.88 -5.78 2.49
C LEU A 192 -2.82 -5.11 1.59
N LYS A 193 -2.53 -5.71 0.42
CA LYS A 193 -1.56 -5.17 -0.55
C LYS A 193 -1.95 -3.80 -1.06
N VAL A 194 -3.24 -3.62 -1.40
CA VAL A 194 -3.78 -2.34 -1.88
C VAL A 194 -3.72 -1.28 -0.79
N SER A 195 -3.89 -1.67 0.48
CA SER A 195 -3.80 -0.76 1.63
C SER A 195 -2.38 -0.27 1.94
N LEU A 196 -1.32 -0.99 1.55
CA LEU A 196 0.07 -0.58 1.82
C LEU A 196 0.46 0.80 1.25
N PRO A 197 0.27 1.09 -0.05
CA PRO A 197 0.55 2.43 -0.56
C PRO A 197 -0.38 3.49 0.06
N ILE A 198 -1.62 3.13 0.39
CA ILE A 198 -2.58 4.04 1.03
C ILE A 198 -2.10 4.45 2.43
N MET A 199 -1.68 3.50 3.28
CA MET A 199 -1.13 3.83 4.61
C MET A 199 0.10 4.74 4.52
N LEU A 200 0.97 4.55 3.51
CA LEU A 200 2.16 5.37 3.31
C LEU A 200 1.80 6.80 2.90
N ILE A 201 0.83 6.96 2.01
CA ILE A 201 0.35 8.29 1.62
C ILE A 201 -0.27 8.98 2.83
N LEU A 202 -1.14 8.30 3.58
CA LEU A 202 -1.87 8.92 4.67
C LEU A 202 -1.02 9.20 5.91
N VAL A 203 -0.02 8.37 6.23
CA VAL A 203 0.91 8.71 7.31
C VAL A 203 1.65 10.02 7.01
N VAL A 204 2.15 10.17 5.79
CA VAL A 204 2.86 11.38 5.35
C VAL A 204 1.94 12.60 5.44
N ILE A 205 0.73 12.52 4.87
CA ILE A 205 -0.21 13.64 4.88
C ILE A 205 -0.60 14.00 6.33
N SER A 206 -0.87 13.00 7.19
CA SER A 206 -1.24 13.26 8.57
C SER A 206 -0.12 13.92 9.38
N GLU A 207 1.14 13.54 9.15
CA GLU A 207 2.30 14.15 9.79
C GLU A 207 2.58 15.58 9.33
N MET A 208 2.24 15.89 8.07
CA MET A 208 2.34 17.24 7.52
C MET A 208 1.36 18.22 8.18
N VAL A 209 0.21 17.74 8.67
CA VAL A 209 -0.77 18.59 9.36
C VAL A 209 -0.33 18.89 10.79
N GLY A 210 0.22 17.89 11.50
CA GLY A 210 0.46 18.02 12.92
C GLY A 210 1.34 16.92 13.49
N SER A 211 2.65 17.11 13.46
CA SER A 211 3.63 16.22 14.09
C SER A 211 4.91 16.99 14.42
N THR A 212 5.72 16.45 15.33
CA THR A 212 7.07 16.97 15.66
C THR A 212 8.19 16.07 15.13
N ASP A 213 7.82 14.91 14.60
CA ASP A 213 8.67 13.89 13.98
C ASP A 213 7.89 13.13 12.89
N GLY A 214 8.57 12.21 12.21
CA GLY A 214 8.06 11.51 11.05
C GLY A 214 8.59 12.06 9.72
N ILE A 215 8.57 11.22 8.70
CA ILE A 215 9.06 11.58 7.36
C ILE A 215 8.22 12.68 6.71
N GLY A 216 6.90 12.71 6.95
CA GLY A 216 6.02 13.76 6.42
C GLY A 216 6.30 15.12 7.06
N TYR A 217 6.53 15.13 8.38
CA TYR A 217 6.99 16.32 9.10
C TYR A 217 8.34 16.80 8.58
N PHE A 218 9.32 15.90 8.45
CA PHE A 218 10.66 16.24 7.98
C PHE A 218 10.66 16.88 6.58
N ILE A 219 9.87 16.33 5.66
CA ILE A 219 9.71 16.87 4.30
C ILE A 219 9.14 18.29 4.37
N LEU A 220 8.06 18.50 5.12
CA LEU A 220 7.39 19.79 5.21
C LEU A 220 8.22 20.84 5.97
N ASP A 221 8.90 20.47 7.04
CA ASP A 221 9.80 21.37 7.77
C ASP A 221 11.00 21.78 6.89
N SER A 222 11.58 20.83 6.15
CA SER A 222 12.64 21.11 5.18
C SER A 222 12.17 22.08 4.09
N GLN A 223 10.94 21.89 3.58
CA GLN A 223 10.33 22.80 2.61
C GLN A 223 10.16 24.21 3.21
N ARG A 224 9.57 24.32 4.40
CA ARG A 224 9.30 25.61 5.06
C ARG A 224 10.59 26.38 5.39
N ARG A 225 11.69 25.67 5.67
CA ARG A 225 13.01 26.26 5.91
C ARG A 225 13.84 26.47 4.63
N PHE A 226 13.24 26.30 3.45
CA PHE A 226 13.93 26.40 2.16
C PHE A 226 15.16 25.46 2.03
N ARG A 227 15.18 24.36 2.77
CA ARG A 227 16.21 23.32 2.69
C ARG A 227 15.81 22.27 1.66
N ILE A 228 15.68 22.72 0.42
CA ILE A 228 15.00 21.97 -0.65
C ILE A 228 15.71 20.65 -0.99
N ALA A 229 17.04 20.60 -0.95
CA ALA A 229 17.74 19.34 -1.15
C ALA A 229 17.50 18.31 -0.02
N GLN A 230 17.23 18.75 1.22
CA GLN A 230 16.82 17.87 2.32
C GLN A 230 15.37 17.40 2.15
N MET A 231 14.48 18.27 1.69
CA MET A 231 13.11 17.91 1.31
C MET A 231 13.10 16.79 0.28
N TYR A 232 13.86 16.93 -0.82
CA TYR A 232 13.99 15.88 -1.83
C TYR A 232 14.67 14.62 -1.29
N ALA A 233 15.66 14.73 -0.40
CA ALA A 233 16.25 13.56 0.25
C ALA A 233 15.21 12.78 1.08
N GLY A 234 14.30 13.47 1.77
CA GLY A 234 13.16 12.86 2.47
C GLY A 234 12.18 12.17 1.51
N MET A 235 11.85 12.80 0.38
CA MET A 235 11.01 12.20 -0.66
C MET A 235 11.67 10.95 -1.27
N PHE A 236 12.99 10.99 -1.50
CA PHE A 236 13.76 9.84 -1.97
C PHE A 236 13.75 8.70 -0.96
N ALA A 237 13.90 9.02 0.33
CA ALA A 237 13.78 8.05 1.42
C ALA A 237 12.39 7.38 1.44
N LEU A 238 11.33 8.15 1.26
CA LEU A 238 9.95 7.66 1.18
C LEU A 238 9.74 6.74 -0.04
N ALA A 239 10.33 7.05 -1.19
CA ALA A 239 10.27 6.20 -2.38
C ALA A 239 10.97 4.84 -2.14
N ILE A 240 12.15 4.85 -1.51
CA ILE A 240 12.86 3.62 -1.11
C ILE A 240 12.01 2.82 -0.12
N LEU A 241 11.41 3.49 0.88
CA LEU A 241 10.58 2.86 1.88
C LEU A 241 9.36 2.16 1.26
N GLY A 242 8.66 2.84 0.35
CA GLY A 242 7.52 2.27 -0.37
C GLY A 242 7.89 1.06 -1.21
N TYR A 243 9.01 1.14 -1.96
CA TYR A 243 9.53 0.01 -2.71
C TYR A 243 9.89 -1.17 -1.79
N THR A 244 10.60 -0.90 -0.70
CA THR A 244 11.02 -1.91 0.28
C THR A 244 9.82 -2.59 0.93
N LEU A 245 8.81 -1.82 1.34
CA LEU A 245 7.59 -2.35 1.95
C LEU A 245 6.84 -3.28 0.98
N ASN A 246 6.73 -2.90 -0.30
CA ASN A 246 6.12 -3.74 -1.32
C ASN A 246 6.89 -5.05 -1.56
N GLN A 247 8.23 -5.01 -1.51
CA GLN A 247 9.08 -6.20 -1.63
C GLN A 247 8.91 -7.13 -0.41
N VAL A 248 8.95 -6.58 0.80
CA VAL A 248 8.72 -7.32 2.05
C VAL A 248 7.35 -7.98 2.01
N PHE A 249 6.31 -7.25 1.61
CA PHE A 249 4.97 -7.81 1.47
C PHE A 249 4.91 -8.94 0.43
N SER A 250 5.55 -8.77 -0.71
CA SER A 250 5.59 -9.80 -1.76
C SER A 250 6.32 -11.07 -1.31
N LEU A 251 7.31 -10.95 -0.42
CA LEU A 251 7.96 -12.09 0.22
C LEU A 251 7.03 -12.77 1.23
N LEU A 252 6.40 -11.99 2.12
CA LEU A 252 5.43 -12.48 3.09
C LEU A 252 4.26 -13.20 2.40
N TYR A 253 3.76 -12.67 1.28
CA TYR A 253 2.72 -13.30 0.50
C TYR A 253 3.09 -14.71 0.04
N LYS A 254 4.31 -14.89 -0.50
CA LYS A 254 4.80 -16.19 -0.96
C LYS A 254 4.99 -17.18 0.18
N LEU A 255 5.40 -16.70 1.35
CA LEU A 255 5.58 -17.52 2.55
C LEU A 255 4.24 -17.95 3.16
N VAL A 256 3.25 -17.07 3.20
CA VAL A 256 1.94 -17.34 3.80
C VAL A 256 1.05 -18.17 2.85
N MET A 257 1.23 -18.07 1.53
CA MET A 257 0.40 -18.77 0.54
C MET A 257 1.18 -19.63 -0.46
N PRO A 258 1.96 -20.61 0.00
CA PRO A 258 2.74 -21.48 -0.90
C PRO A 258 1.83 -22.29 -1.83
N TRP A 259 0.64 -22.72 -1.36
CA TRP A 259 -0.31 -23.51 -2.15
C TRP A 259 -0.90 -22.72 -3.32
N HIS A 260 -1.20 -21.43 -3.12
CA HIS A 260 -1.80 -20.60 -4.16
C HIS A 260 -0.78 -20.28 -5.26
N VAL A 261 0.47 -20.02 -4.87
CA VAL A 261 1.58 -19.84 -5.82
C VAL A 261 1.83 -21.13 -6.62
N ALA A 262 1.76 -22.30 -5.97
CA ALA A 262 1.88 -23.59 -6.66
C ALA A 262 0.75 -23.81 -7.67
N LEU A 263 -0.50 -23.53 -7.30
CA LEU A 263 -1.67 -23.66 -8.19
C LEU A 263 -1.57 -22.74 -9.41
N MET A 264 -1.13 -21.49 -9.24
CA MET A 264 -0.93 -20.59 -10.38
C MET A 264 0.14 -21.09 -11.34
N ARG A 265 1.26 -21.62 -10.82
CA ARG A 265 2.33 -22.21 -11.66
C ARG A 265 1.86 -23.43 -12.45
N LEU A 266 0.96 -24.24 -11.89
CA LEU A 266 0.37 -25.38 -12.59
C LEU A 266 -0.58 -24.96 -13.71
N ARG A 267 -1.30 -23.85 -13.53
CA ARG A 267 -2.22 -23.31 -14.55
C ARG A 267 -1.50 -22.60 -15.69
N ASP A 268 -0.39 -21.94 -15.41
CA ASP A 268 0.41 -21.23 -16.42
C ASP A 268 1.40 -22.16 -17.16
N GLY A 269 1.52 -23.42 -16.69
CA GLY A 269 2.39 -24.46 -17.26
C GLY A 269 1.67 -25.47 -18.18
N SER A 270 0.40 -25.21 -18.54
CA SER A 270 -0.42 -25.99 -19.49
C SER A 270 -0.83 -25.12 -20.67
#